data_AF-A0A935VDP4-F1
#
_entry.id   AF-A0A935VDP4-F1
#
_cell.length_a   1.000
_cell.length_b   1.000
_cell.length_c   1.000
_cell.angle_alpha   90.00
_cell.angle_beta   90.00
_cell.angle_gamma   90.00
#
_symmetry.space_group_name_H-M   'P 1'
#
loop_
_entity.id
_entity.type
_entity.pdbx_description
1 polymer ?
#
loop_
_entity_poly.entity_id
_entity_poly.type
_entity_poly.pdbx_seq_one_letter_code
_entity_poly.pdbx_strand_id
1 'polypeptide(L)'
;MMIKDLSGRVASVWEGLRPVTRKMLVGALQSGVTTAAPPNSRHYYDAHADWELSRLLSALDEESSAGEVRKDAAKLTEIEHLADTCARVLEDQTASAEVFIQLAERALKENDYDHLDKLADRLADRFAVSEMAEIIRQTSVPQIRAITYETLAMMQVRAILPLLDDPLYAGIAANALELKAFEFESEEARDVLDQFDAENTSDNG
;
A
#
# COMPACT_ATOMS: atom_id res chain seq x y z
N MET A 1 29.27 1.81 -1.54
CA MET A 1 28.02 2.49 -1.90
C MET A 1 28.20 3.97 -1.64
N MET A 2 28.39 4.77 -2.69
CA MET A 2 28.44 6.23 -2.57
C MET A 2 27.19 6.82 -3.22
N ILE A 3 26.18 7.06 -2.38
CA ILE A 3 24.95 7.81 -2.68
C ILE A 3 25.23 9.22 -3.26
N LYS A 4 26.49 9.64 -3.25
CA LYS A 4 27.01 10.90 -3.79
C LYS A 4 26.93 11.01 -5.32
N ASP A 5 26.75 9.91 -6.04
CA ASP A 5 26.65 9.91 -7.51
C ASP A 5 25.20 9.94 -8.04
N LEU A 6 24.21 9.96 -7.14
CA LEU A 6 22.78 10.07 -7.45
C LEU A 6 22.39 11.53 -7.75
N SER A 7 21.29 11.72 -8.49
CA SER A 7 20.80 13.05 -8.83
C SER A 7 20.56 13.93 -7.59
N GLY A 8 20.59 15.25 -7.79
CA GLY A 8 20.38 16.22 -6.70
C GLY A 8 19.04 16.06 -5.95
N ARG A 9 18.02 15.46 -6.58
CA ARG A 9 16.72 15.19 -5.94
C ARG A 9 16.80 14.00 -4.98
N VAL A 10 17.35 12.87 -5.43
CA VAL A 10 17.50 11.68 -4.57
C VAL A 10 18.49 11.95 -3.44
N ALA A 11 19.60 12.65 -3.71
CA ALA A 11 20.55 13.04 -2.67
C ALA A 11 19.92 13.97 -1.62
N SER A 12 19.07 14.92 -2.05
CA SER A 12 18.35 15.81 -1.13
C SER A 12 17.37 15.05 -0.23
N VAL A 13 16.59 14.12 -0.79
CA VAL A 13 15.66 13.29 -0.02
C VAL A 13 16.42 12.38 0.94
N TRP A 14 17.51 11.76 0.50
CA TRP A 14 18.37 10.93 1.34
C TRP A 14 18.94 11.70 2.53
N GLU A 15 19.44 12.92 2.30
CA GLU A 15 19.98 13.74 3.38
C GLU A 15 18.89 14.25 4.34
N GLY A 16 17.66 14.41 3.85
CA GLY A 16 16.50 14.74 4.66
C GLY A 16 15.97 13.61 5.54
N LEU A 17 16.39 12.35 5.33
CA LEU A 17 15.93 11.22 6.14
C LEU A 17 16.38 11.35 7.60
N ARG A 18 15.46 11.07 8.53
CA ARG A 18 15.78 10.91 9.95
C ARG A 18 16.87 9.84 10.14
N PRO A 19 17.75 9.99 11.15
CA PRO A 19 18.80 9.02 11.43
C PRO A 19 18.30 7.59 11.67
N VAL A 20 17.09 7.42 12.21
CA VAL A 20 16.48 6.12 12.48
C VAL A 20 16.11 5.43 11.16
N THR A 21 15.37 6.11 10.29
CA THR A 21 14.97 5.64 8.95
C THR A 21 16.19 5.33 8.09
N ARG A 22 17.21 6.20 8.12
CA ARG A 22 18.47 5.97 7.41
C ARG A 22 19.20 4.73 7.92
N LYS A 23 19.31 4.54 9.25
CA LYS A 23 19.94 3.33 9.83
C LYS A 23 19.18 2.06 9.47
N MET A 24 17.86 2.11 9.48
CA MET A 24 17.01 0.98 9.09
C MET A 24 17.26 0.59 7.63
N LEU A 25 17.23 1.57 6.72
CA LEU A 25 17.47 1.33 5.30
C LEU A 25 18.89 0.82 5.02
N VAL A 26 19.90 1.41 5.68
CA VAL A 26 21.29 0.92 5.59
C VAL A 26 21.42 -0.50 6.13
N GLY A 27 20.73 -0.83 7.23
CA GLY A 27 20.67 -2.19 7.75
C GLY A 27 20.03 -3.16 6.75
N ALA A 28 18.93 -2.78 6.12
CA ALA A 28 18.25 -3.57 5.09
C ALA A 28 19.13 -3.77 3.83
N LEU A 29 19.89 -2.75 3.44
CA LEU A 29 20.85 -2.81 2.33
C LEU A 29 22.03 -3.75 2.64
N GLN A 30 22.53 -3.73 3.88
CA GLN A 30 23.64 -4.58 4.32
C GLN A 30 23.22 -6.04 4.54
N SER A 31 21.94 -6.28 4.85
CA SER A 31 21.43 -7.62 5.19
C SER A 31 21.06 -8.48 3.97
N GLY A 32 21.23 -7.98 2.73
CA GLY A 32 21.16 -8.73 1.47
C GLY A 32 20.23 -9.96 1.44
N VAL A 33 18.97 -9.77 0.99
CA VAL A 33 17.95 -10.77 0.59
C VAL A 33 17.63 -11.92 1.59
N THR A 34 18.35 -12.10 2.68
CA THR A 34 18.21 -13.31 3.52
C THR A 34 18.35 -13.00 5.00
N THR A 35 17.31 -12.43 5.59
CA THR A 35 16.94 -12.80 6.96
C THR A 35 15.45 -12.64 7.13
N ALA A 36 14.75 -13.78 7.28
CA ALA A 36 13.45 -13.83 7.90
C ALA A 36 13.49 -13.00 9.19
N ALA A 37 12.55 -12.06 9.33
CA ALA A 37 12.42 -11.24 10.52
C ALA A 37 12.33 -12.15 11.77
N PRO A 38 13.02 -11.82 12.87
CA PRO A 38 12.87 -12.57 14.11
C PRO A 38 11.39 -12.52 14.55
N PRO A 39 10.80 -13.63 15.03
CA PRO A 39 9.35 -13.82 15.15
C PRO A 39 8.69 -13.02 16.29
N ASN A 40 9.30 -11.92 16.75
CA ASN A 40 8.83 -11.21 17.94
C ASN A 40 9.24 -9.73 18.06
N SER A 41 9.60 -9.05 16.96
CA SER A 41 9.58 -7.58 16.99
C SER A 41 8.12 -7.15 16.83
N ARG A 42 7.48 -6.70 17.92
CA ARG A 42 6.25 -5.91 17.85
C ARG A 42 6.37 -4.95 16.67
N HIS A 43 5.51 -5.09 15.66
CA HIS A 43 5.47 -4.25 14.49
C HIS A 43 5.37 -2.79 14.96
N TYR A 44 6.48 -2.07 14.95
CA TYR A 44 6.49 -0.65 15.31
C TYR A 44 6.17 0.10 14.03
N TYR A 45 4.88 0.28 13.78
CA TYR A 45 4.43 1.16 12.70
C TYR A 45 4.91 2.58 13.00
N ASP A 46 5.75 3.14 12.12
CA ASP A 46 6.22 4.52 12.17
C ASP A 46 5.77 5.23 10.90
N ALA A 47 4.64 5.94 10.98
CA ALA A 47 4.07 6.68 9.86
C ALA A 47 5.05 7.69 9.24
N HIS A 48 6.00 8.22 10.02
CA HIS A 48 7.02 9.09 9.46
C HIS A 48 8.06 8.33 8.62
N ALA A 49 8.41 7.09 9.02
CA ALA A 49 9.32 6.27 8.24
C ALA A 49 8.68 5.87 6.90
N ASP A 50 7.39 5.53 6.91
CA ASP A 50 6.60 5.27 5.70
C ASP A 50 6.62 6.46 4.74
N TRP A 51 6.33 7.66 5.25
CA TRP A 51 6.35 8.88 4.44
C TRP A 51 7.76 9.23 3.90
N GLU A 52 8.79 9.03 4.70
CA GLU A 52 10.18 9.30 4.28
C GLU A 52 10.64 8.32 3.19
N LEU A 53 10.32 7.04 3.36
CA LEU A 53 10.68 5.99 2.41
C LEU A 53 9.82 6.03 1.15
N SER A 54 8.53 6.36 1.24
CA SER A 54 7.65 6.53 0.07
C SER A 54 8.19 7.63 -0.85
N ARG A 55 8.57 8.77 -0.27
CA ARG A 55 9.18 9.89 -1.01
C ARG A 55 10.53 9.54 -1.63
N LEU A 56 11.35 8.77 -0.91
CA LEU A 56 12.61 8.29 -1.46
C LEU A 56 12.37 7.33 -2.63
N LEU A 57 11.44 6.39 -2.47
CA LEU A 57 11.06 5.44 -3.50
C LEU A 57 10.55 6.15 -4.76
N SER A 58 9.65 7.13 -4.62
CA SER A 58 9.17 7.91 -5.77
C SER A 58 10.31 8.62 -6.49
N ALA A 59 11.25 9.21 -5.75
CA ALA A 59 12.40 9.90 -6.34
C ALA A 59 13.33 8.94 -7.08
N LEU A 60 13.51 7.72 -6.58
CA LEU A 60 14.31 6.68 -7.24
C LEU A 60 13.63 6.15 -8.51
N ASP A 61 12.31 5.96 -8.48
CA ASP A 61 11.52 5.47 -9.63
C ASP A 61 11.43 6.51 -10.75
N GLU A 62 11.37 7.79 -10.40
CA GLU A 62 11.51 8.87 -11.36
C GLU A 62 12.91 8.88 -11.98
N GLU A 63 13.97 8.71 -11.18
CA GLU A 63 15.35 8.76 -11.64
C GLU A 63 15.73 7.54 -12.52
N SER A 64 15.25 6.33 -12.19
CA SER A 64 15.45 5.13 -13.02
C SER A 64 14.75 5.25 -14.38
N SER A 65 13.66 6.02 -14.45
CA SER A 65 12.96 6.33 -15.69
C SER A 65 13.65 7.40 -16.55
N ALA A 66 14.60 8.15 -15.99
CA ALA A 66 15.27 9.23 -16.69
C ALA A 66 16.26 8.71 -17.76
N GLY A 67 16.16 9.24 -18.98
CA GLY A 67 16.94 8.77 -20.13
C GLY A 67 18.46 8.92 -20.01
N GLU A 68 18.95 9.81 -19.15
CA GLU A 68 20.40 9.97 -18.89
C GLU A 68 20.95 8.87 -17.98
N VAL A 69 20.19 8.45 -16.97
CA VAL A 69 20.57 7.38 -16.03
C VAL A 69 20.51 6.02 -16.72
N ARG A 70 19.55 5.81 -17.62
CA ARG A 70 19.47 4.59 -18.44
C ARG A 70 20.70 4.32 -19.32
N LYS A 71 21.52 5.33 -19.59
CA LYS A 71 22.77 5.18 -20.37
C LYS A 71 23.93 4.70 -19.50
N ASP A 72 23.82 4.79 -18.18
CA ASP A 72 24.81 4.34 -17.21
C ASP A 72 24.29 3.11 -16.45
N ALA A 73 24.62 1.92 -16.97
CA ALA A 73 24.14 0.66 -16.44
C ALA A 73 24.54 0.42 -14.98
N ALA A 74 25.70 0.93 -14.55
CA ALA A 74 26.16 0.79 -13.17
C ALA A 74 25.29 1.62 -12.22
N LYS A 75 25.03 2.89 -12.58
CA LYS A 75 24.16 3.76 -11.79
C LYS A 75 22.71 3.27 -11.77
N LEU A 76 22.21 2.81 -12.90
CA LEU A 76 20.87 2.25 -12.98
C LEU A 76 20.71 1.06 -12.03
N THR A 77 21.68 0.12 -12.04
CA THR A 77 21.66 -1.04 -11.14
C THR A 77 21.68 -0.63 -9.66
N GLU A 78 22.45 0.40 -9.30
CA GLU A 78 22.50 0.90 -7.92
C GLU A 78 21.18 1.56 -7.49
N ILE A 79 20.55 2.32 -8.39
CA ILE A 79 19.24 2.96 -8.15
C ILE A 79 18.15 1.91 -7.98
N GLU A 80 18.08 0.94 -8.89
CA GLU A 80 17.11 -0.17 -8.83
C GLU A 80 17.28 -0.97 -7.53
N HIS A 81 18.51 -1.35 -7.17
CA HIS A 81 18.76 -2.06 -5.92
C HIS A 81 18.34 -1.28 -4.67
N LEU A 82 18.55 0.05 -4.67
CA LEU A 82 18.09 0.91 -3.58
C LEU A 82 16.57 1.02 -3.55
N ALA A 83 15.93 1.19 -4.71
CA ALA A 83 14.49 1.29 -4.85
C ALA A 83 13.80 0.00 -4.37
N ASP A 84 14.31 -1.16 -4.78
CA ASP A 84 13.81 -2.47 -4.36
C ASP A 84 13.99 -2.68 -2.85
N THR A 85 15.09 -2.18 -2.29
CA THR A 85 15.29 -2.25 -0.84
C THR A 85 14.32 -1.35 -0.09
N CYS A 86 14.03 -0.15 -0.60
CA CYS A 86 13.00 0.74 -0.04
C CYS A 86 11.61 0.10 -0.12
N ALA A 87 11.25 -0.47 -1.28
CA ALA A 87 9.99 -1.16 -1.50
C ALA A 87 9.83 -2.31 -0.51
N ARG A 88 10.84 -3.17 -0.35
CA ARG A 88 10.82 -4.28 0.62
C ARG A 88 10.62 -3.81 2.07
N VAL A 89 11.29 -2.73 2.47
CA VAL A 89 11.13 -2.21 3.84
C VAL A 89 9.73 -1.65 4.06
N LEU A 90 9.19 -0.92 3.09
CA LEU A 90 7.82 -0.42 3.12
C LEU A 90 6.83 -1.58 3.19
N GLU A 91 6.98 -2.58 2.33
CA GLU A 91 6.18 -3.81 2.31
C GLU A 91 6.13 -4.56 3.63
N ASP A 92 7.24 -4.62 4.35
CA ASP A 92 7.36 -5.36 5.60
C ASP A 92 6.74 -4.63 6.80
N GLN A 93 6.56 -3.31 6.71
CA GLN A 93 6.24 -2.45 7.86
C GLN A 93 4.97 -1.61 7.70
N THR A 94 4.58 -1.30 6.48
CA THR A 94 3.51 -0.34 6.21
C THR A 94 2.13 -0.90 6.52
N ALA A 95 1.25 0.02 6.90
CA ALA A 95 -0.20 -0.17 6.96
C ALA A 95 -0.92 1.06 6.38
N SER A 96 -0.25 1.80 5.48
CA SER A 96 -0.73 3.05 4.90
C SER A 96 -1.29 2.83 3.50
N ALA A 97 -2.50 3.34 3.25
CA ALA A 97 -3.13 3.33 1.94
C ALA A 97 -2.24 3.91 0.82
N GLU A 98 -1.56 5.03 1.08
CA GLU A 98 -0.70 5.71 0.11
C GLU A 98 0.47 4.83 -0.32
N VAL A 99 1.12 4.18 0.64
CA VAL A 99 2.26 3.30 0.39
C VAL A 99 1.80 2.05 -0.38
N PHE A 100 0.65 1.48 -0.01
CA PHE A 100 0.11 0.34 -0.73
C PHE A 100 -0.15 0.67 -2.20
N ILE A 101 -0.80 1.81 -2.48
CA ILE A 101 -1.06 2.28 -3.86
C ILE A 101 0.26 2.43 -4.61
N GLN A 102 1.26 3.08 -4.00
CA GLN A 102 2.56 3.27 -4.64
C GLN A 102 3.23 1.94 -5.02
N LEU A 103 3.24 0.96 -4.11
CA LEU A 103 3.83 -0.35 -4.34
C LEU A 103 3.07 -1.14 -5.41
N ALA A 104 1.74 -1.10 -5.37
CA ALA A 104 0.90 -1.80 -6.35
C ALA A 104 1.01 -1.16 -7.76
N GLU A 105 1.08 0.16 -7.86
CA GLU A 105 1.33 0.86 -9.13
C GLU A 105 2.70 0.51 -9.71
N ARG A 106 3.71 0.40 -8.84
CA ARG A 106 5.04 -0.05 -9.24
C ARG A 106 5.02 -1.47 -9.81
N ALA A 107 4.43 -2.42 -9.09
CA ALA A 107 4.30 -3.81 -9.55
C ALA A 107 3.56 -3.89 -10.90
N LEU A 108 2.46 -3.14 -11.06
CA LEU A 108 1.73 -3.06 -12.32
C LEU A 108 2.57 -2.49 -13.47
N LYS A 109 3.36 -1.44 -13.23
CA LYS A 109 4.24 -0.83 -14.23
C LYS A 109 5.34 -1.79 -14.68
N GLU A 110 5.82 -2.64 -13.76
CA GLU A 110 6.83 -3.66 -14.02
C GLU A 110 6.23 -4.95 -14.60
N ASN A 111 4.90 -5.06 -14.66
CA ASN A 111 4.14 -6.28 -15.00
C ASN A 111 4.45 -7.45 -14.06
N ASP A 112 4.78 -7.17 -12.81
CA ASP A 112 5.01 -8.16 -11.76
C ASP A 112 3.68 -8.48 -11.04
N TYR A 113 2.86 -9.32 -11.67
CA TYR A 113 1.56 -9.73 -11.12
C TYR A 113 1.70 -10.64 -9.91
N ASP A 114 2.77 -11.45 -9.83
CA ASP A 114 3.04 -12.29 -8.67
C ASP A 114 3.33 -11.43 -7.42
N HIS A 115 3.95 -10.27 -7.60
CA HIS A 115 4.16 -9.31 -6.53
C HIS A 115 2.87 -8.60 -6.13
N LEU A 116 2.05 -8.21 -7.10
CA LEU A 116 0.73 -7.61 -6.82
C LEU A 116 -0.16 -8.54 -5.99
N ASP A 117 -0.19 -9.84 -6.30
CA ASP A 117 -0.94 -10.83 -5.53
C ASP A 117 -0.44 -10.93 -4.09
N LYS A 118 0.89 -10.94 -3.87
CA LYS A 118 1.47 -10.92 -2.50
C LYS A 118 1.15 -9.64 -1.74
N LEU A 119 1.03 -8.51 -2.42
CA LEU A 119 0.58 -7.27 -1.81
C LEU A 119 -0.89 -7.41 -1.38
N ALA A 120 -1.74 -8.01 -2.22
CA ALA A 120 -3.14 -8.28 -1.89
C ALA A 120 -3.30 -9.16 -0.64
N ASP A 121 -2.52 -10.24 -0.52
CA ASP A 121 -2.53 -11.10 0.68
C ASP A 121 -2.25 -10.29 1.96
N ARG A 122 -1.33 -9.33 1.88
CA ARG A 122 -0.97 -8.48 3.02
C ARG A 122 -2.04 -7.45 3.38
N LEU A 123 -2.93 -7.08 2.44
CA LEU A 123 -4.06 -6.20 2.76
C LEU A 123 -4.90 -6.82 3.88
N ALA A 124 -5.33 -8.06 3.70
CA ALA A 124 -6.16 -8.77 4.68
C ALA A 124 -5.48 -8.92 6.05
N ASP A 125 -4.17 -9.16 6.05
CA ASP A 125 -3.41 -9.45 7.28
C ASP A 125 -3.02 -8.20 8.08
N ARG A 126 -2.83 -7.05 7.43
CA ARG A 126 -2.17 -5.89 8.04
C ARG A 126 -2.98 -4.61 8.04
N PHE A 127 -3.90 -4.44 7.10
CA PHE A 127 -4.61 -3.18 6.92
C PHE A 127 -5.93 -3.20 7.69
N ALA A 128 -6.24 -2.08 8.33
CA ALA A 128 -7.59 -1.87 8.84
C ALA A 128 -8.56 -1.70 7.67
N VAL A 129 -9.83 -2.05 7.85
CA VAL A 129 -10.86 -1.86 6.82
C VAL A 129 -11.00 -0.39 6.38
N SER A 130 -10.70 0.56 7.27
CA SER A 130 -10.67 2.00 6.94
C SER A 130 -9.53 2.35 6.00
N GLU A 131 -8.36 1.72 6.14
CA GLU A 131 -7.25 1.92 5.22
C GLU A 131 -7.53 1.27 3.86
N MET A 132 -8.20 0.10 3.84
CA MET A 132 -8.68 -0.50 2.59
C MET A 132 -9.69 0.41 1.87
N ALA A 133 -10.64 0.98 2.61
CA ALA A 133 -11.59 1.95 2.06
C ALA A 133 -10.87 3.20 1.54
N GLU A 134 -9.83 3.67 2.24
CA GLU A 134 -9.01 4.79 1.82
C GLU A 134 -8.21 4.48 0.53
N ILE A 135 -7.69 3.27 0.37
CA ILE A 135 -7.06 2.83 -0.88
C ILE A 135 -8.05 2.94 -2.04
N ILE A 136 -9.26 2.40 -1.87
CA ILE A 136 -10.32 2.43 -2.89
C ILE A 136 -10.68 3.87 -3.28
N ARG A 137 -10.73 4.76 -2.29
CA ARG A 137 -11.07 6.18 -2.46
C ARG A 137 -9.97 6.96 -3.18
N GLN A 138 -8.71 6.71 -2.84
CA GLN A 138 -7.57 7.46 -3.38
C GLN A 138 -7.10 6.98 -4.76
N THR A 139 -7.20 5.67 -5.04
CA THR A 139 -6.65 5.13 -6.28
C THR A 139 -7.50 5.48 -7.51
N SER A 140 -6.82 5.79 -8.63
CA SER A 140 -7.45 5.88 -9.95
C SER A 140 -7.33 4.59 -10.75
N VAL A 141 -6.48 3.64 -10.31
CA VAL A 141 -6.15 2.41 -11.04
C VAL A 141 -7.23 1.35 -10.79
N PRO A 142 -7.94 0.87 -11.84
CA PRO A 142 -9.02 -0.10 -11.68
C PRO A 142 -8.59 -1.42 -11.02
N GLN A 143 -7.42 -1.93 -11.35
CA GLN A 143 -6.88 -3.20 -10.82
C GLN A 143 -6.67 -3.12 -9.31
N ILE A 144 -6.03 -2.04 -8.82
CA ILE A 144 -5.82 -1.81 -7.39
C ILE A 144 -7.16 -1.70 -6.67
N ARG A 145 -8.10 -0.94 -7.24
CA ARG A 145 -9.45 -0.77 -6.69
C ARG A 145 -10.20 -2.10 -6.60
N ALA A 146 -10.16 -2.92 -7.64
CA ALA A 146 -10.85 -4.20 -7.71
C ALA A 146 -10.33 -5.19 -6.67
N ILE A 147 -9.00 -5.37 -6.60
CA ILE A 147 -8.36 -6.24 -5.61
C ILE A 147 -8.72 -5.78 -4.19
N THR A 148 -8.69 -4.47 -3.94
CA THR A 148 -9.02 -3.95 -2.60
C THR A 148 -10.49 -4.14 -2.24
N TYR A 149 -11.42 -3.97 -3.19
CA TYR A 149 -12.84 -4.28 -2.98
C TYR A 149 -13.05 -5.76 -2.68
N GLU A 150 -12.39 -6.65 -3.43
CA GLU A 150 -12.45 -8.08 -3.22
C GLU A 150 -11.93 -8.44 -1.81
N THR A 151 -10.76 -7.93 -1.43
CA THR A 151 -10.22 -8.13 -0.08
C THR A 151 -11.17 -7.60 1.00
N LEU A 152 -11.74 -6.41 0.82
CA LEU A 152 -12.70 -5.83 1.77
C LEU A 152 -13.97 -6.68 1.89
N ALA A 153 -14.48 -7.23 0.78
CA ALA A 153 -15.64 -8.12 0.77
C ALA A 153 -15.36 -9.48 1.44
N MET A 154 -14.10 -9.93 1.47
CA MET A 154 -13.70 -11.12 2.24
C MET A 154 -13.67 -10.88 3.76
N MET A 155 -13.65 -9.62 4.22
CA MET A 155 -13.68 -9.29 5.65
C MET A 155 -14.99 -9.68 6.31
N GLN A 156 -14.97 -9.76 7.65
CA GLN A 156 -16.18 -10.02 8.44
C GLN A 156 -17.13 -8.83 8.35
N VAL A 157 -18.44 -9.07 8.18
CA VAL A 157 -19.45 -8.02 8.02
C VAL A 157 -19.37 -7.00 9.17
N ARG A 158 -19.28 -7.47 10.41
CA ARG A 158 -19.10 -6.62 11.60
C ARG A 158 -17.92 -5.66 11.56
N ALA A 159 -16.85 -5.99 10.81
CA ALA A 159 -15.70 -5.11 10.66
C ALA A 159 -16.00 -3.97 9.70
N ILE A 160 -16.87 -4.20 8.70
CA ILE A 160 -17.25 -3.22 7.67
C ILE A 160 -18.32 -2.25 8.18
N LEU A 161 -19.19 -2.68 9.11
CA LEU A 161 -20.31 -1.88 9.63
C LEU A 161 -19.93 -0.44 10.02
N PRO A 162 -18.84 -0.17 10.77
CA PRO A 162 -18.50 1.20 11.16
C PRO A 162 -18.23 2.14 9.97
N LEU A 163 -17.91 1.59 8.78
CA LEU A 163 -17.70 2.38 7.57
C LEU A 163 -19.02 2.83 6.93
N LEU A 164 -20.14 2.16 7.20
CA LEU A 164 -21.47 2.59 6.73
C LEU A 164 -21.92 3.88 7.41
N ASP A 165 -21.49 4.09 8.66
CA ASP A 165 -21.80 5.30 9.43
C ASP A 165 -20.91 6.50 9.04
N ASP A 166 -19.83 6.27 8.28
CA ASP A 166 -18.92 7.33 7.83
C ASP A 166 -19.32 7.80 6.42
N PRO A 167 -19.79 9.05 6.23
CA PRO A 167 -20.20 9.56 4.92
C PRO A 167 -19.10 9.49 3.85
N LEU A 168 -17.82 9.47 4.26
CA LEU A 168 -16.70 9.35 3.33
C LEU A 168 -16.57 7.93 2.76
N TYR A 169 -16.95 6.91 3.55
CA TYR A 169 -16.73 5.50 3.22
C TYR A 169 -18.02 4.70 3.03
N ALA A 170 -19.19 5.25 3.36
CA ALA A 170 -20.47 4.54 3.32
C ALA A 170 -20.76 3.88 1.97
N GLY A 171 -20.54 4.61 0.86
CA GLY A 171 -20.71 4.05 -0.48
C GLY A 171 -19.71 2.93 -0.81
N ILE A 172 -18.48 3.01 -0.31
CA ILE A 172 -17.46 1.96 -0.48
C ILE A 172 -17.85 0.72 0.34
N ALA A 173 -18.31 0.93 1.58
CA ALA A 173 -18.76 -0.14 2.46
C ALA A 173 -20.00 -0.85 1.91
N ALA A 174 -20.98 -0.11 1.42
CA ALA A 174 -22.17 -0.66 0.77
C ALA A 174 -21.79 -1.51 -0.46
N ASN A 175 -20.93 -0.99 -1.34
CA ASN A 175 -20.46 -1.75 -2.51
C ASN A 175 -19.70 -3.02 -2.11
N ALA A 176 -18.88 -2.98 -1.05
CA ALA A 176 -18.16 -4.16 -0.57
C ALA A 176 -19.10 -5.21 0.04
N LEU A 177 -20.13 -4.78 0.77
CA LEU A 177 -21.18 -5.66 1.27
C LEU A 177 -22.03 -6.22 0.13
N GLU A 178 -22.29 -5.45 -0.92
CA GLU A 178 -23.02 -5.89 -2.12
C GLU A 178 -22.24 -7.02 -2.81
N LEU A 179 -20.93 -6.80 -3.04
CA LEU A 179 -20.03 -7.83 -3.56
C LEU A 179 -20.06 -9.08 -2.67
N LYS A 180 -20.03 -8.91 -1.34
CA LYS A 180 -20.10 -10.01 -0.37
C LYS A 180 -21.45 -10.76 -0.42
N ALA A 181 -22.55 -10.05 -0.57
CA ALA A 181 -23.90 -10.58 -0.60
C ALA A 181 -24.16 -11.46 -1.84
N PHE A 182 -23.63 -11.03 -2.99
CA PHE A 182 -23.88 -11.67 -4.28
C PHE A 182 -22.79 -12.65 -4.69
N GLU A 183 -21.52 -12.25 -4.69
CA GLU A 183 -20.42 -13.12 -5.14
C GLU A 183 -20.01 -14.15 -4.09
N PHE A 184 -20.15 -13.81 -2.80
CA PHE A 184 -19.82 -14.71 -1.68
C PHE A 184 -21.06 -15.26 -0.97
N GLU A 185 -22.24 -15.06 -1.56
CA GLU A 185 -23.53 -15.58 -1.11
C GLU A 185 -23.87 -15.28 0.37
N SER A 186 -23.37 -14.18 0.93
CA SER A 186 -23.54 -13.85 2.36
C SER A 186 -24.95 -13.31 2.66
N GLU A 187 -25.75 -14.09 3.37
CA GLU A 187 -27.06 -13.64 3.89
C GLU A 187 -26.91 -12.48 4.89
N GLU A 188 -25.94 -12.55 5.80
CA GLU A 188 -25.66 -11.48 6.77
C GLU A 188 -25.39 -10.13 6.08
N ALA A 189 -24.66 -10.13 4.95
CA ALA A 189 -24.40 -8.91 4.20
C ALA A 189 -25.67 -8.36 3.53
N ARG A 190 -26.57 -9.24 3.05
CA ARG A 190 -27.88 -8.82 2.49
C ARG A 190 -28.75 -8.16 3.54
N ASP A 191 -28.87 -8.79 4.72
CA ASP A 191 -29.69 -8.26 5.81
C ASP A 191 -29.23 -6.85 6.24
N VAL A 192 -27.92 -6.64 6.29
CA VAL A 192 -27.33 -5.32 6.61
C VAL A 192 -27.61 -4.29 5.51
N LEU A 193 -27.51 -4.66 4.22
CA LEU A 193 -27.82 -3.76 3.11
C LEU A 193 -29.30 -3.36 3.09
N ASP A 194 -30.20 -4.33 3.29
CA ASP A 194 -31.63 -4.06 3.33
C ASP A 194 -31.99 -3.07 4.47
N GLN A 195 -31.34 -3.21 5.63
CA GLN A 195 -31.49 -2.27 6.73
C GLN A 195 -30.94 -0.88 6.36
N PHE A 196 -29.74 -0.81 5.81
CA PHE A 196 -29.09 0.43 5.41
C PHE A 196 -29.93 1.20 4.38
N ASP A 197 -30.49 0.53 3.38
CA ASP A 197 -31.36 1.14 2.37
C ASP A 197 -32.69 1.65 2.97
N ALA A 198 -33.27 0.92 3.92
CA ALA A 198 -34.49 1.34 4.62
C ALA A 198 -34.27 2.62 5.45
N GLU A 199 -33.11 2.77 6.09
CA GLU A 199 -32.76 3.96 6.86
C GLU A 199 -32.52 5.17 5.94
N ASN A 200 -31.78 5.00 4.84
CA ASN A 200 -31.49 6.08 3.89
C ASN A 200 -32.71 6.54 3.06
N THR A 201 -33.69 5.66 2.84
CA THR A 201 -34.95 6.02 2.18
C THR A 201 -35.93 6.73 3.13
N SER A 202 -35.83 6.47 4.43
CA SER A 202 -36.69 7.09 5.45
C SER A 202 -36.28 8.53 5.81
N ASP A 203 -34.99 8.86 5.70
CA ASP A 203 -34.46 10.22 5.99
C ASP A 203 -34.71 11.26 4.86
N ASN A 204 -35.21 10.82 3.70
CA ASN A 204 -35.52 11.66 2.54
C ASN A 204 -37.03 11.97 2.37
N GLY A 205 -37.89 11.61 3.34
CA GLY A 205 -39.34 11.84 3.33
C GLY A 205 -39.80 12.83 4.40
#